data_AF-A0A268TU89-F1
#
_entry.id   AF-A0A268TU89-F1
#
_cell.length_a   1.000
_cell.length_b   1.000
_cell.length_c   1.000
_cell.angle_alpha   90.00
_cell.angle_beta   90.00
_cell.angle_gamma   90.00
#
_symmetry.space_group_name_H-M   'P 1'
#
loop_
_entity.id
_entity.type
_entity.pdbx_description
1 polymer ?
#
loop_
_entity_poly.entity_id
_entity_poly.type
_entity_poly.pdbx_seq_one_letter_code
_entity_poly.pdbx_strand_id
1 'polypeptide(L)'
;MLSRKLFVYFSGFCFHNEEVLFESFLIKRGIYDICGFSFGAQKAMDLAYQRIRECLRVNRLILLSPAIFQNKSQAYKKLQINAFKKDPKSYVENFLRIAGVDEKIMPYTRLGNLSELEELLEYVWEGSILREVINHGVEIEIYLGGKDKIIDSSYALDFFAPYGRICLIKSANHCLKF
;
A
#
# COMPACT_ATOMS: atom_id res chain seq x y z
N MET A 1 -17.79 -26.22 4.50
CA MET A 1 -16.37 -26.12 4.07
C MET A 1 -16.12 -24.69 3.61
N LEU A 2 -15.71 -23.80 4.51
CA LEU A 2 -15.34 -22.43 4.15
C LEU A 2 -13.91 -22.46 3.63
N SER A 3 -13.70 -22.12 2.36
CA SER A 3 -12.36 -21.93 1.81
C SER A 3 -11.73 -20.74 2.53
N ARG A 4 -11.00 -20.99 3.61
CA ARG A 4 -10.18 -19.98 4.27
C ARG A 4 -9.15 -19.52 3.23
N LYS A 5 -9.32 -18.31 2.67
CA LYS A 5 -8.21 -17.59 2.04
C LYS A 5 -7.13 -17.51 3.12
N LEU A 6 -6.10 -18.36 3.00
CA LEU A 6 -5.06 -18.53 4.00
C LEU A 6 -4.10 -17.33 4.06
N PHE A 7 -4.21 -16.40 3.11
CA PHE A 7 -3.35 -15.22 2.97
C PHE A 7 -4.20 -13.95 3.08
N VAL A 8 -3.75 -12.98 3.87
CA VAL A 8 -4.42 -11.69 4.00
C VAL A 8 -3.79 -10.70 3.02
N TYR A 9 -4.63 -10.16 2.13
CA TYR A 9 -4.26 -9.13 1.19
C TYR A 9 -5.22 -7.95 1.29
N PHE A 10 -4.67 -6.74 1.31
CA PHE A 10 -5.42 -5.50 1.29
C PHE A 10 -5.18 -4.74 -0.02
N SER A 11 -6.27 -4.40 -0.70
CA SER A 11 -6.22 -3.70 -1.97
C SER A 11 -5.87 -2.22 -1.86
N GLY A 12 -5.25 -1.69 -2.92
CA GLY A 12 -5.01 -0.26 -3.08
C GLY A 12 -6.27 0.59 -3.25
N PHE A 13 -6.15 1.90 -3.06
CA PHE A 13 -7.24 2.84 -3.32
C PHE A 13 -7.59 2.81 -4.80
N CYS A 14 -8.87 2.70 -5.14
CA CYS A 14 -9.37 2.47 -6.50
C CYS A 14 -8.98 1.12 -7.13
N PHE A 15 -8.51 0.15 -6.33
CA PHE A 15 -8.24 -1.22 -6.79
C PHE A 15 -9.13 -2.25 -6.08
N HIS A 16 -9.24 -3.43 -6.69
CA HIS A 16 -9.81 -4.63 -6.09
C HIS A 16 -9.24 -5.89 -6.75
N ASN A 17 -9.04 -6.95 -5.97
CA ASN A 17 -8.56 -8.26 -6.44
C ASN A 17 -7.26 -8.20 -7.25
N GLU A 18 -6.47 -7.13 -7.09
CA GLU A 18 -5.27 -6.88 -7.88
C GLU A 18 -4.05 -7.66 -7.36
N GLU A 19 -4.21 -8.50 -6.33
CA GLU A 19 -3.13 -9.33 -5.78
C GLU A 19 -2.43 -10.21 -6.84
N VAL A 20 -3.20 -10.60 -7.87
CA VAL A 20 -2.71 -11.41 -8.99
C VAL A 20 -1.62 -10.71 -9.81
N LEU A 21 -1.59 -9.37 -9.78
CA LEU A 21 -0.55 -8.58 -10.44
C LEU A 21 0.80 -8.70 -9.74
N PHE A 22 0.81 -9.12 -8.48
CA PHE A 22 1.99 -9.14 -7.61
C PHE A 22 2.50 -10.54 -7.30
N GLU A 23 2.00 -11.58 -7.99
CA GLU A 23 2.37 -12.98 -7.73
C GLU A 23 3.89 -13.21 -7.65
N SER A 24 4.68 -12.51 -8.47
CA SER A 24 6.15 -12.59 -8.45
C SER A 24 6.79 -12.13 -7.12
N PHE A 25 6.14 -11.20 -6.42
CA PHE A 25 6.56 -10.73 -5.09
C PHE A 25 5.97 -11.61 -3.97
N LEU A 26 4.90 -12.36 -4.29
CA LEU A 26 4.12 -13.13 -3.35
C LEU A 26 4.37 -14.65 -3.43
N ILE A 27 5.37 -15.11 -4.19
CA ILE A 27 5.65 -16.53 -4.50
C ILE A 27 5.75 -17.39 -3.24
N LYS A 28 6.34 -16.86 -2.15
CA LYS A 28 6.58 -17.61 -0.90
C LYS A 28 5.59 -17.26 0.21
N ARG A 29 4.43 -16.67 -0.13
CA ARG A 29 3.45 -16.25 0.88
C ARG A 29 2.98 -17.42 1.75
N GLY A 30 3.08 -17.23 3.05
CA GLY A 30 2.62 -18.13 4.09
C GLY A 30 1.29 -17.67 4.68
N ILE A 31 0.72 -18.55 5.51
CA ILE A 31 -0.63 -18.35 6.06
C ILE A 31 -0.72 -17.27 7.15
N TYR A 32 0.44 -16.83 7.64
CA TYR A 32 0.61 -15.78 8.64
C TYR A 32 1.21 -14.50 8.04
N ASP A 33 1.31 -14.44 6.71
CA ASP A 33 1.76 -13.23 6.04
C ASP A 33 0.57 -12.30 5.83
N ILE A 34 0.86 -11.00 5.94
CA ILE A 34 -0.08 -9.92 5.68
C ILE A 34 0.52 -9.06 4.60
N CYS A 35 -0.24 -8.81 3.55
CA CYS A 35 0.19 -8.02 2.41
C CYS A 35 -0.77 -6.87 2.16
N GLY A 36 -0.23 -5.75 1.70
CA GLY A 36 -1.05 -4.65 1.22
C GLY A 36 -0.36 -3.86 0.12
N PHE A 37 -1.15 -3.42 -0.86
CA PHE A 37 -0.71 -2.55 -1.93
C PHE A 37 -1.20 -1.12 -1.69
N SER A 38 -0.32 -0.12 -1.81
CA SER A 38 -0.71 1.30 -1.73
C SER A 38 -1.49 1.62 -0.45
N PHE A 39 -2.73 2.09 -0.56
CA PHE A 39 -3.67 2.23 0.57
C PHE A 39 -3.78 0.96 1.43
N GLY A 40 -3.86 -0.20 0.79
CA GLY A 40 -3.92 -1.49 1.48
C GLY A 40 -2.69 -1.77 2.32
N ALA A 41 -1.52 -1.20 1.99
CA ALA A 41 -0.32 -1.34 2.81
C ALA A 41 -0.50 -0.69 4.20
N GLN A 42 -1.25 0.40 4.29
CA GLN A 42 -1.60 1.04 5.57
C GLN A 42 -2.50 0.10 6.39
N LYS A 43 -3.50 -0.52 5.76
CA LYS A 43 -4.38 -1.51 6.41
C LYS A 43 -3.65 -2.79 6.83
N ALA A 44 -2.67 -3.22 6.02
CA ALA A 44 -1.81 -4.34 6.34
C ALA A 44 -0.96 -4.06 7.59
N MET A 45 -0.42 -2.84 7.70
CA MET A 45 0.33 -2.39 8.88
C MET A 45 -0.56 -2.37 10.13
N ASP A 46 -1.74 -1.78 10.04
CA ASP A 46 -2.70 -1.72 11.18
C ASP A 46 -3.06 -3.13 11.67
N LEU A 47 -3.36 -4.05 10.75
CA LEU A 47 -3.67 -5.43 11.11
C LEU A 47 -2.46 -6.16 11.72
N ALA A 48 -1.25 -5.95 11.17
CA ALA A 48 -0.04 -6.55 11.72
C ALA A 48 0.20 -6.08 13.15
N TYR A 49 0.08 -4.77 13.39
CA TYR A 49 0.23 -4.18 14.70
C TYR A 49 -0.84 -4.67 15.68
N GLN A 50 -2.10 -4.72 15.26
CA GLN A 50 -3.17 -5.29 16.08
C GLN A 50 -2.86 -6.74 16.47
N ARG A 51 -2.48 -7.58 15.50
CA ARG A 51 -2.22 -9.01 15.74
C ARG A 51 -1.08 -9.25 16.71
N ILE A 52 0.04 -8.53 16.61
CA ILE A 52 1.14 -8.73 17.55
C ILE A 52 0.72 -8.38 18.99
N ARG A 53 -0.12 -7.35 19.17
CA ARG A 53 -0.66 -6.96 20.47
C ARG A 53 -1.68 -7.95 21.05
N GLU A 54 -2.34 -8.70 20.17
CA GLU A 54 -3.23 -9.82 20.52
C GLU A 54 -2.47 -11.16 20.64
N CYS A 55 -1.13 -11.14 20.59
CA CYS A 55 -0.28 -12.34 20.60
C CYS A 55 -0.59 -13.33 19.46
N LEU A 56 -1.12 -12.82 18.34
CA LEU A 56 -1.37 -13.59 17.12
C LEU A 56 -0.16 -13.57 16.21
N ARG A 57 0.16 -14.73 15.63
CA ARG A 57 1.33 -14.90 14.78
C ARG A 57 1.22 -14.08 13.50
N VAL A 58 2.24 -13.28 13.24
CA VAL A 58 2.52 -12.63 11.96
C VAL A 58 3.94 -13.01 11.57
N ASN A 59 4.12 -13.58 10.37
CA ASN A 59 5.45 -13.95 9.89
C ASN A 59 6.07 -12.78 9.14
N ARG A 60 5.39 -12.34 8.08
CA ARG A 60 5.85 -11.25 7.22
C ARG A 60 4.77 -10.20 7.01
N LEU A 61 5.18 -8.95 7.02
CA LEU A 61 4.41 -7.82 6.54
C LEU A 61 4.99 -7.37 5.20
N ILE A 62 4.23 -7.56 4.13
CA ILE A 62 4.64 -7.26 2.76
C ILE A 62 3.94 -5.99 2.31
N LEU A 63 4.71 -4.92 2.10
CA LEU A 63 4.22 -3.60 1.71
C LEU A 63 4.61 -3.33 0.26
N LEU A 64 3.62 -3.34 -0.63
CA LEU A 64 3.79 -3.07 -2.06
C LEU A 64 3.45 -1.60 -2.31
N SER A 65 4.43 -0.81 -2.75
CA SER A 65 4.32 0.64 -2.97
C SER A 65 3.50 1.36 -1.88
N PRO A 66 3.87 1.20 -0.59
CA PRO A 66 3.07 1.70 0.52
C PRO A 66 2.75 3.19 0.36
N ALA A 67 1.46 3.51 0.45
CA ALA A 67 1.04 4.90 0.33
C ALA A 67 1.52 5.72 1.54
N ILE A 68 2.34 6.73 1.27
CA ILE A 68 2.89 7.61 2.28
C ILE A 68 2.85 9.06 1.79
N PHE A 69 2.08 9.89 2.50
CA PHE A 69 1.85 11.29 2.14
C PHE A 69 2.28 12.26 3.26
N GLN A 70 3.07 11.78 4.23
CA GLN A 70 3.53 12.59 5.37
C GLN A 70 4.45 13.76 4.96
N ASN A 71 5.11 13.67 3.80
CA ASN A 71 5.88 14.77 3.20
C ASN A 71 5.02 15.78 2.42
N LYS A 72 3.71 15.55 2.29
CA LYS A 72 2.80 16.46 1.60
C LYS A 72 2.11 17.40 2.58
N SER A 73 1.93 18.65 2.17
CA SER A 73 1.27 19.65 2.99
C SER A 73 -0.23 19.37 3.15
N GLN A 74 -0.81 19.88 4.22
CA GLN A 74 -2.26 19.84 4.43
C GLN A 74 -3.03 20.53 3.29
N ALA A 75 -2.46 21.56 2.66
CA ALA A 75 -3.04 22.19 1.47
C ALA A 75 -3.10 21.23 0.28
N TYR A 76 -2.05 20.42 0.05
CA TYR A 76 -2.06 19.38 -0.98
C TYR A 76 -3.15 18.34 -0.72
N LYS A 77 -3.25 17.82 0.51
CA LYS A 77 -4.26 16.80 0.85
C LYS A 77 -5.68 17.33 0.65
N LYS A 78 -5.98 18.56 1.14
CA LYS A 78 -7.26 19.24 0.91
C LYS A 78 -7.57 19.44 -0.57
N LEU A 79 -6.58 19.76 -1.39
CA LEU A 79 -6.76 19.89 -2.84
C LEU A 79 -7.21 18.57 -3.47
N GLN A 80 -6.58 17.45 -3.09
CA GLN A 80 -6.95 16.11 -3.58
C GLN A 80 -8.39 15.74 -3.16
N ILE A 81 -8.72 15.96 -1.90
CA ILE A 81 -10.07 15.71 -1.35
C ILE A 81 -11.13 16.55 -2.09
N ASN A 82 -10.87 17.84 -2.30
CA ASN A 82 -11.81 18.72 -3.00
C ASN A 82 -11.95 18.37 -4.48
N ALA A 83 -10.87 17.95 -5.13
CA ALA A 83 -10.92 17.47 -6.51
C ALA A 83 -11.78 16.21 -6.64
N PHE A 84 -11.63 15.25 -5.72
CA PHE A 84 -12.48 14.06 -5.66
C PHE A 84 -13.95 14.42 -5.40
N LYS A 85 -14.23 15.31 -4.43
CA LYS A 85 -15.61 15.78 -4.13
C LYS A 85 -16.28 16.44 -5.34
N LYS A 86 -15.51 17.16 -6.16
CA LYS A 86 -16.02 17.86 -7.34
C LYS A 86 -16.39 16.90 -8.47
N ASP A 87 -15.49 15.97 -8.81
CA ASP A 87 -15.71 14.97 -9.85
C ASP A 87 -14.90 13.70 -9.54
N PRO A 88 -15.52 12.71 -8.86
CA PRO A 88 -14.85 11.47 -8.49
C PRO A 88 -14.33 10.69 -9.71
N LYS A 89 -15.07 10.68 -10.82
CA LYS A 89 -14.71 9.87 -12.00
C LYS A 89 -13.44 10.41 -12.65
N SER A 90 -13.45 11.70 -12.98
CA SER A 90 -12.28 12.36 -13.58
C SER A 90 -11.06 12.31 -12.65
N TYR A 91 -11.26 12.43 -11.33
CA TYR A 91 -10.19 12.29 -10.36
C TYR A 91 -9.55 10.89 -10.43
N VAL A 92 -10.38 9.85 -10.39
CA VAL A 92 -9.92 8.45 -10.36
C VAL A 92 -9.28 8.05 -11.68
N GLU A 93 -9.85 8.45 -12.82
CA GLU A 93 -9.23 8.25 -14.13
C GLU A 93 -7.81 8.84 -14.19
N ASN A 94 -7.65 10.06 -13.67
CA ASN A 94 -6.34 10.70 -13.59
C ASN A 94 -5.40 9.98 -12.60
N PHE A 95 -5.90 9.58 -11.43
CA PHE A 95 -5.13 8.83 -10.44
C PHE A 95 -4.61 7.50 -11.01
N LEU A 96 -5.48 6.70 -11.63
CA LEU A 96 -5.12 5.40 -12.23
C LEU A 96 -4.10 5.58 -13.37
N ARG A 97 -4.30 6.60 -14.22
CA ARG A 97 -3.35 6.95 -15.27
C ARG A 97 -1.98 7.30 -14.72
N ILE A 98 -1.91 8.07 -13.63
CA ILE A 98 -0.65 8.46 -12.98
C ILE A 98 0.00 7.26 -12.26
N ALA A 99 -0.80 6.38 -11.66
CA ALA A 99 -0.33 5.14 -11.04
C ALA A 99 0.29 4.16 -12.06
N GLY A 100 -0.02 4.34 -13.34
CA GLY A 100 0.49 3.51 -14.43
C GLY A 100 -0.40 2.29 -14.71
N VAL A 101 -1.70 2.44 -14.52
CA VAL A 101 -2.71 1.45 -14.91
C VAL A 101 -2.80 1.39 -16.43
N ASP A 102 -2.65 0.18 -16.97
CA ASP A 102 -2.85 -0.14 -18.38
C ASP A 102 -4.11 -1.02 -18.56
N GLU A 103 -4.37 -1.47 -19.79
CA GLU A 103 -5.51 -2.34 -20.12
C GLU A 103 -5.51 -3.67 -19.37
N LYS A 104 -4.34 -4.18 -18.94
CA LYS A 104 -4.22 -5.44 -18.20
C LYS A 104 -4.55 -5.25 -16.72
N ILE A 105 -4.33 -4.05 -16.19
CA ILE A 105 -4.61 -3.69 -14.80
C ILE A 105 -6.05 -3.18 -14.63
N MET A 106 -6.62 -2.55 -15.66
CA MET A 106 -7.97 -1.97 -15.64
C MET A 106 -9.07 -2.88 -15.05
N PRO A 107 -9.11 -4.21 -15.30
CA PRO A 107 -10.11 -5.11 -14.73
C PRO A 107 -10.07 -5.22 -13.19
N TYR A 108 -9.02 -4.74 -12.56
CA TYR A 108 -8.81 -4.75 -11.12
C TYR A 108 -9.01 -3.37 -10.48
N THR A 109 -9.73 -2.47 -11.17
CA THR A 109 -9.95 -1.09 -10.72
C THR A 109 -11.41 -0.80 -10.41
N ARG A 110 -11.65 0.12 -9.47
CA ARG A 110 -12.97 0.62 -9.07
C ARG A 110 -12.88 2.10 -8.74
N LEU A 111 -14.01 2.79 -8.61
CA LEU A 111 -14.07 4.23 -8.33
C LEU A 111 -13.51 4.63 -6.95
N GLY A 112 -13.43 3.71 -5.99
CA GLY A 112 -13.13 4.06 -4.59
C GLY A 112 -14.19 4.99 -3.98
N ASN A 113 -13.98 5.44 -2.75
CA ASN A 113 -14.85 6.43 -2.11
C ASN A 113 -14.06 7.50 -1.34
N LEU A 114 -14.77 8.55 -0.92
CA LEU A 114 -14.18 9.69 -0.25
C LEU A 114 -13.50 9.32 1.09
N SER A 115 -14.11 8.44 1.89
CA SER A 115 -13.54 8.01 3.17
C SER A 115 -12.20 7.31 2.96
N GLU A 116 -12.13 6.41 1.97
CA GLU A 116 -10.87 5.73 1.62
C GLU A 116 -9.78 6.72 1.21
N LEU A 117 -10.14 7.77 0.46
CA LEU A 117 -9.19 8.81 0.05
C LEU A 117 -8.73 9.67 1.24
N GLU A 118 -9.65 10.04 2.12
CA GLU A 118 -9.34 10.82 3.33
C GLU A 118 -8.41 10.01 4.25
N GLU A 119 -8.71 8.73 4.49
CA GLU A 119 -7.85 7.80 5.24
C GLU A 119 -6.48 7.64 4.59
N LEU A 120 -6.43 7.42 3.28
CA LEU A 120 -5.20 7.26 2.50
C LEU A 120 -4.24 8.43 2.71
N LEU A 121 -4.76 9.65 2.60
CA LEU A 121 -3.98 10.88 2.63
C LEU A 121 -3.58 11.28 4.04
N GLU A 122 -4.44 11.04 5.04
CA GLU A 122 -4.18 11.43 6.43
C GLU A 122 -3.45 10.37 7.26
N TYR A 123 -3.26 9.16 6.74
CA TYR A 123 -2.49 8.12 7.44
C TYR A 123 -1.08 8.58 7.83
N VAL A 124 -0.74 8.36 9.09
CA VAL A 124 0.57 8.66 9.68
C VAL A 124 1.28 7.34 9.96
N TRP A 125 2.40 7.12 9.28
CA TRP A 125 3.31 6.03 9.58
C TRP A 125 4.17 6.41 10.78
N GLU A 126 3.91 5.75 11.91
CA GLU A 126 4.68 5.95 13.13
C GLU A 126 5.87 5.00 13.20
N GLY A 127 7.08 5.56 13.27
CA GLY A 127 8.31 4.77 13.38
C GLY A 127 8.39 3.90 14.63
N SER A 128 7.73 4.29 15.72
CA SER A 128 7.59 3.50 16.95
C SER A 128 6.79 2.22 16.73
N ILE A 129 5.66 2.32 16.02
CA ILE A 129 4.79 1.17 15.70
C ILE A 129 5.52 0.19 14.79
N LEU A 130 6.22 0.68 13.76
CA LEU A 130 7.07 -0.15 12.89
C LEU A 130 8.15 -0.90 13.70
N ARG A 131 8.82 -0.22 14.64
CA ARG A 131 9.81 -0.86 15.53
C ARG A 131 9.17 -1.92 16.42
N GLU A 132 7.99 -1.66 16.96
CA GLU A 132 7.29 -2.62 17.80
C GLU A 132 6.95 -3.90 17.03
N VAL A 133 6.46 -3.76 15.79
CA VAL A 133 6.21 -4.90 14.88
C VAL A 133 7.47 -5.72 14.64
N ILE A 134 8.61 -5.08 14.38
CA ILE A 134 9.90 -5.76 14.20
C ILE A 134 10.35 -6.45 15.48
N ASN A 135 10.20 -5.79 16.64
CA ASN A 135 10.61 -6.34 17.94
C ASN A 135 9.82 -7.59 18.33
N HIS A 136 8.62 -7.78 17.77
CA HIS A 136 7.83 -9.01 17.92
C HIS A 136 8.20 -10.10 16.89
N GLY A 137 9.29 -9.91 16.14
CA GLY A 137 9.83 -10.90 15.21
C GLY A 137 9.17 -10.92 13.83
N VAL A 138 8.37 -9.90 13.48
CA VAL A 138 7.78 -9.78 12.15
C VAL A 138 8.82 -9.25 11.16
N GLU A 139 8.99 -9.95 10.04
CA GLU A 139 9.84 -9.45 8.95
C GLU A 139 9.04 -8.48 8.06
N ILE A 140 9.53 -7.25 7.89
CA ILE A 140 8.92 -6.27 7.00
C ILE A 140 9.67 -6.28 5.65
N GLU A 141 8.94 -6.52 4.56
CA GLU A 141 9.41 -6.42 3.19
C GLU A 141 8.69 -5.27 2.48
N ILE A 142 9.44 -4.37 1.86
CA ILE A 142 8.89 -3.20 1.17
C ILE A 142 9.39 -3.18 -0.27
N TYR A 143 8.47 -3.02 -1.21
CA TYR A 143 8.76 -2.92 -2.63
C TYR A 143 8.32 -1.54 -3.14
N LEU A 144 9.22 -0.81 -3.79
CA LEU A 144 8.99 0.55 -4.27
C LEU A 144 9.25 0.66 -5.77
N GLY A 145 8.39 1.38 -6.49
CA GLY A 145 8.65 1.80 -7.86
C GLY A 145 9.55 3.03 -7.89
N GLY A 146 10.65 3.01 -8.65
CA GLY A 146 11.55 4.17 -8.76
C GLY A 146 11.00 5.30 -9.64
N LYS A 147 9.99 5.01 -10.47
CA LYS A 147 9.24 5.99 -11.29
C LYS A 147 7.80 6.14 -10.80
N ASP A 148 7.56 5.86 -9.52
CA ASP A 148 6.26 6.09 -8.89
C ASP A 148 5.89 7.58 -8.98
N LYS A 149 4.66 7.86 -9.42
CA LYS A 149 4.13 9.23 -9.55
C LYS A 149 3.01 9.53 -8.55
N ILE A 150 2.63 8.55 -7.73
CA ILE A 150 1.62 8.68 -6.67
C ILE A 150 2.30 9.10 -5.37
N ILE A 151 3.39 8.42 -4.98
CA ILE A 151 4.20 8.77 -3.82
C ILE A 151 5.56 9.31 -4.24
N ASP A 152 6.25 9.95 -3.31
CA ASP A 152 7.66 10.30 -3.45
C ASP A 152 8.51 9.09 -3.05
N SER A 153 9.05 8.36 -4.04
CA SER A 153 9.83 7.14 -3.78
C SER A 153 11.11 7.38 -2.99
N SER A 154 11.71 8.57 -3.09
CA SER A 154 12.93 8.89 -2.33
C SER A 154 12.56 9.08 -0.87
N TYR A 155 11.51 9.85 -0.61
CA TYR A 155 10.98 10.01 0.74
C TYR A 155 10.53 8.67 1.35
N ALA A 156 9.84 7.83 0.58
CA ALA A 156 9.41 6.51 1.05
C ALA A 156 10.61 5.61 1.36
N LEU A 157 11.62 5.58 0.49
CA LEU A 157 12.85 4.82 0.71
C LEU A 157 13.53 5.26 2.01
N ASP A 158 13.76 6.57 2.18
CA ASP A 158 14.44 7.12 3.36
C ASP A 158 13.65 6.84 4.64
N PHE A 159 12.33 7.01 4.60
CA PHE A 159 11.46 6.75 5.75
C PHE A 159 11.46 5.27 6.15
N PHE A 160 11.32 4.35 5.19
CA PHE A 160 11.16 2.92 5.50
C PHE A 160 12.49 2.19 5.73
N ALA A 161 13.63 2.73 5.28
CA ALA A 161 14.94 2.07 5.32
C ALA A 161 15.33 1.49 6.70
N PRO A 162 15.00 2.13 7.84
CA PRO A 162 15.33 1.60 9.16
C PRO A 162 14.49 0.39 9.61
N TYR A 163 13.43 0.02 8.89
CA TYR A 163 12.36 -0.85 9.40
C TYR A 163 12.22 -2.19 8.67
N GLY A 164 12.94 -2.43 7.58
CA GLY A 164 12.76 -3.68 6.84
C GLY A 164 13.67 -3.81 5.63
N ARG A 165 13.48 -4.91 4.90
CA ARG A 165 14.14 -5.10 3.60
C ARG A 165 13.41 -4.30 2.55
N ILE A 166 14.13 -3.39 1.88
CA ILE A 166 13.58 -2.58 0.80
C ILE A 166 14.13 -3.04 -0.54
N CYS A 167 13.24 -3.18 -1.52
CA CYS A 167 13.57 -3.34 -2.92
C CYS A 167 13.05 -2.15 -3.72
N LEU A 168 13.95 -1.29 -4.20
CA LEU A 168 13.63 -0.20 -5.13
C LEU A 168 13.80 -0.68 -6.57
N ILE A 169 12.68 -0.86 -7.28
CA ILE A 169 12.66 -1.23 -8.69
C ILE A 169 12.76 0.04 -9.52
N LYS A 170 13.99 0.44 -9.85
CA LYS A 170 14.35 1.76 -10.43
C LYS A 170 13.43 2.25 -11.55
N SER A 171 12.99 1.35 -12.43
CA SER A 171 12.20 1.72 -13.61
C SER A 171 10.69 1.49 -13.46
N ALA A 172 10.23 0.97 -12.33
CA ALA A 172 8.82 0.62 -12.15
C ALA A 172 7.97 1.79 -11.65
N ASN A 173 6.69 1.77 -12.02
CA ASN A 173 5.63 2.69 -11.60
C ASN A 173 5.01 2.26 -10.24
N HIS A 174 3.90 2.90 -9.85
CA HIS A 174 3.22 2.62 -8.58
C HIS A 174 2.75 1.15 -8.50
N CYS A 175 2.23 0.60 -9.58
CA CYS A 175 1.82 -0.82 -9.67
C CYS A 175 3.00 -1.80 -9.81
N LEU A 176 4.24 -1.34 -9.59
CA LEU A 176 5.48 -2.12 -9.74
C LEU A 176 5.65 -2.73 -11.15
N LYS A 177 5.13 -2.05 -12.18
CA LYS A 177 5.25 -2.39 -13.62
C LYS A 177 6.11 -1.36 -14.35
N PHE A 178 6.61 -1.71 -15.54
CA PHE A 178 7.54 -0.89 -16.33
C PHE A 178 6.83 0.02 -17.33
#